data_AF-A0A212EU31-F1
#
_entry.id   AF-A0A212EU31-F1
#
_cell.length_a   1.000
_cell.length_b   1.000
_cell.length_c   1.000
_cell.angle_alpha   90.00
_cell.angle_beta   90.00
_cell.angle_gamma   90.00
#
_symmetry.space_group_name_H-M   'P 1'
#
loop_
_entity.id
_entity.type
_entity.pdbx_description
1 polymer ?
#
loop_
_entity_poly.entity_id
_entity_poly.type
_entity_poly.pdbx_seq_one_letter_code
_entity_poly.pdbx_strand_id
1 'polypeptide(L)'
;MGIVRNTYQRCVLVKKILRNLLVKYEERDVFMSTEYQDEIRDRMRSEEILVPQLFIDGQHVGDAETVEKLNESGELRKMLKPYKSPDACNTCQVCGGFRLLPCRICKGSKKSLHRNHFTAEFVALKCMNCDEVGLVRCDACS
;
A
#
# COMPACT_ATOMS: atom_id res chain seq x y z
N MET A 1 -0.24 17.39 7.96
CA MET A 1 -1.24 16.38 8.34
C MET A 1 -0.53 15.30 9.15
N GLY A 2 -1.00 15.01 10.36
CA GLY A 2 -0.34 14.09 11.30
C GLY A 2 -1.03 12.73 11.38
N ILE A 3 -0.34 11.74 11.94
CA ILE A 3 -0.89 10.40 12.18
C ILE A 3 -1.95 10.50 13.28
N VAL A 4 -3.21 10.20 12.95
CA VAL A 4 -4.28 10.04 13.94
C VAL A 4 -4.07 8.71 14.64
N ARG A 5 -3.72 8.74 15.93
CA ARG A 5 -3.34 7.53 16.70
C ARG A 5 -4.36 6.40 16.61
N ASN A 6 -5.65 6.73 16.70
CA ASN A 6 -6.72 5.73 16.61
C ASN A 6 -6.74 5.04 15.24
N THR A 7 -6.69 5.80 14.15
CA THR A 7 -6.62 5.28 12.77
C THR A 7 -5.41 4.36 12.59
N TYR A 8 -4.25 4.78 13.07
CA TYR A 8 -3.04 3.95 13.02
C TYR A 8 -3.21 2.62 13.75
N GLN A 9 -3.78 2.64 14.96
CA GLN A 9 -4.04 1.42 15.74
C GLN A 9 -5.00 0.48 15.01
N ARG A 10 -6.08 1.00 14.41
CA ARG A 10 -7.03 0.22 13.60
C ARG A 10 -6.34 -0.44 12.39
N CYS A 11 -5.49 0.28 11.67
CA CYS A 11 -4.71 -0.27 10.57
C CYS A 11 -3.74 -1.38 11.04
N VAL A 12 -3.03 -1.16 12.15
CA VAL A 12 -2.12 -2.16 12.73
C VAL A 12 -2.87 -3.42 13.16
N LEU A 13 -4.07 -3.28 13.73
CA LEU A 13 -4.92 -4.41 14.12
C LEU A 13 -5.27 -5.29 12.91
N VAL A 14 -5.81 -4.70 11.83
CA VAL A 14 -6.15 -5.44 10.61
C VAL A 14 -4.93 -6.14 10.03
N LYS A 15 -3.78 -5.45 9.94
CA LYS A 15 -2.52 -6.05 9.47
C LYS A 15 -2.08 -7.23 10.33
N LYS A 16 -2.24 -7.14 11.66
CA LYS A 16 -1.92 -8.22 12.60
C LYS A 16 -2.83 -9.43 12.40
N ILE A 17 -4.14 -9.22 12.22
CA ILE A 17 -5.10 -10.28 11.93
C ILE A 17 -4.70 -11.02 10.64
N LEU A 18 -4.44 -10.31 9.54
CA LEU A 18 -4.05 -10.91 8.26
C LEU A 18 -2.72 -11.69 8.36
N ARG A 19 -1.73 -11.15 9.09
CA ARG A 19 -0.46 -11.85 9.37
C ARG A 19 -0.68 -13.14 10.16
N ASN A 20 -1.51 -13.10 11.21
CA ASN A 20 -1.83 -14.28 12.02
C ASN A 20 -2.57 -15.36 11.23
N LEU A 21 -3.33 -14.96 10.20
CA LEU A 21 -3.99 -15.89 9.29
C LEU A 21 -3.06 -16.43 8.18
N LEU A 22 -1.80 -15.98 8.14
CA LEU A 22 -0.76 -16.39 7.18
C LEU A 22 -1.14 -16.10 5.74
N VAL A 23 -1.68 -14.91 5.49
CA VAL A 23 -2.12 -14.49 4.16
C VAL A 23 -1.18 -13.41 3.62
N LYS A 24 -0.77 -13.55 2.36
CA LYS A 24 -0.12 -12.45 1.63
C LYS A 24 -1.18 -11.42 1.25
N TYR A 25 -0.98 -10.18 1.65
CA TYR A 25 -1.84 -9.05 1.27
C TYR A 25 -1.01 -7.92 0.69
N GLU A 26 -1.62 -7.04 -0.08
CA GLU A 26 -1.02 -5.79 -0.53
C GLU A 26 -1.52 -4.63 0.33
N GLU A 27 -0.61 -3.73 0.71
CA GLU A 27 -0.95 -2.51 1.42
C GLU A 27 -1.07 -1.35 0.43
N ARG A 28 -2.24 -0.69 0.42
CA ARG A 28 -2.51 0.50 -0.38
C ARG A 28 -2.52 1.71 0.54
N ASP A 29 -1.38 2.37 0.66
CA ASP A 29 -1.24 3.56 1.52
C ASP A 29 -1.86 4.79 0.85
N VAL A 30 -3.08 5.12 1.26
CA VAL A 30 -3.83 6.28 0.78
C VAL A 30 -3.25 7.62 1.24
N PHE A 31 -2.36 7.66 2.24
CA PHE A 31 -1.72 8.90 2.65
C PHE A 31 -0.63 9.32 1.64
N MET A 32 0.06 8.35 1.04
CA MET A 32 1.21 8.59 0.16
C MET A 32 0.85 8.64 -1.33
N SER A 33 -0.33 8.15 -1.74
CA SER A 33 -0.72 8.04 -3.15
C SER A 33 -2.10 8.63 -3.41
N THR A 34 -2.17 9.64 -4.28
CA THR A 34 -3.42 10.22 -4.77
C THR A 34 -4.21 9.21 -5.61
N GLU A 35 -3.53 8.34 -6.36
CA GLU A 35 -4.18 7.28 -7.14
C GLU A 35 -4.95 6.32 -6.23
N TYR A 36 -4.37 5.95 -5.08
CA TYR A 36 -5.07 5.11 -4.10
C TYR A 36 -6.20 5.84 -3.39
N GLN A 37 -6.10 7.17 -3.24
CA GLN A 37 -7.22 7.98 -2.74
C GLN A 37 -8.37 8.01 -3.74
N ASP A 38 -8.09 8.15 -5.04
CA ASP A 38 -9.12 8.12 -6.08
C ASP A 38 -9.75 6.72 -6.18
N GLU A 39 -8.94 5.65 -6.15
CA GLU A 39 -9.42 4.27 -6.19
C GLU A 39 -10.36 3.96 -5.02
N ILE A 40 -9.98 4.31 -3.79
CA ILE A 40 -10.82 4.00 -2.62
C ILE A 40 -12.11 4.84 -2.62
N ARG A 41 -12.07 6.10 -3.07
CA ARG A 41 -13.27 6.95 -3.19
C ARG A 41 -14.26 6.35 -4.19
N ASP A 42 -13.78 5.91 -5.35
CA ASP A 42 -14.61 5.26 -6.38
C ASP A 42 -15.24 3.95 -5.86
N ARG A 43 -14.41 3.07 -5.28
CA ARG A 43 -14.86 1.76 -4.78
C ARG A 43 -15.85 1.87 -3.61
N MET A 44 -15.68 2.87 -2.75
CA MET A 44 -16.56 3.12 -1.60
C MET A 44 -17.76 4.01 -1.96
N ARG A 45 -17.76 4.65 -3.15
CA ARG A 45 -18.73 5.66 -3.57
C ARG A 45 -18.91 6.77 -2.52
N SER A 46 -17.79 7.20 -1.94
CA SER A 46 -17.73 8.18 -0.85
C SER A 46 -16.54 9.11 -1.04
N GLU A 47 -16.76 10.41 -0.84
CA GLU A 47 -15.67 11.39 -0.82
C GLU A 47 -14.83 11.30 0.46
N GLU A 48 -15.42 10.83 1.56
CA GLU A 48 -14.71 10.61 2.81
C GLU A 48 -13.94 9.28 2.76
N ILE A 49 -12.63 9.35 3.01
CA ILE A 49 -11.74 8.20 3.06
C ILE A 49 -11.61 7.72 4.50
N LEU A 50 -12.28 6.60 4.81
CA LEU A 50 -12.17 5.92 6.09
C LEU A 50 -11.23 4.72 5.96
N VAL A 51 -10.18 4.66 6.77
CA VAL A 51 -9.22 3.53 6.80
C VAL A 51 -9.16 2.88 8.18
N PRO A 52 -8.86 1.58 8.27
CA PRO A 52 -8.59 0.64 7.16
C PRO A 52 -9.86 0.13 6.46
N GLN A 53 -9.73 -0.23 5.17
CA GLN A 53 -10.74 -1.00 4.43
C GLN A 53 -10.09 -2.27 3.87
N LEU A 54 -10.71 -3.42 4.10
CA LEU A 54 -10.26 -4.70 3.56
C LEU A 54 -11.06 -5.06 2.31
N PHE A 55 -10.35 -5.52 1.29
CA PHE A 55 -10.93 -6.10 0.09
C PHE A 55 -10.33 -7.48 -0.17
N ILE A 56 -11.16 -8.42 -0.64
CA ILE A 56 -10.75 -9.77 -1.05
C ILE A 56 -11.27 -9.97 -2.48
N ASP A 57 -10.39 -10.30 -3.43
CA ASP A 57 -10.72 -10.43 -4.87
C ASP A 57 -11.57 -9.28 -5.43
N GLY A 58 -11.23 -8.05 -5.05
CA GLY A 58 -11.95 -6.85 -5.49
C GLY A 58 -13.24 -6.56 -4.70
N GLN A 59 -13.78 -7.52 -3.95
CA GLN A 59 -14.97 -7.34 -3.13
C GLN A 59 -14.65 -6.65 -1.81
N HIS A 60 -15.47 -5.66 -1.43
CA HIS A 60 -15.36 -4.96 -0.14
C HIS A 60 -15.82 -5.87 1.00
N VAL A 61 -14.96 -6.06 2.00
CA VAL A 61 -15.25 -6.85 3.20
C VAL A 61 -15.70 -5.96 4.34
N GLY A 62 -15.04 -4.82 4.53
CA GLY A 62 -15.38 -3.86 5.57
C GLY A 62 -14.17 -3.22 6.24
N ASP A 63 -14.47 -2.49 7.30
CA ASP A 63 -13.52 -1.74 8.10
C ASP A 63 -12.90 -2.59 9.22
N ALA A 64 -12.11 -1.97 10.11
CA ALA A 64 -11.45 -2.69 11.20
C ALA A 64 -12.42 -3.45 12.13
N GLU A 65 -13.59 -2.89 12.43
CA GLU A 65 -14.55 -3.52 13.35
C GLU A 65 -15.20 -4.73 12.69
N THR A 66 -15.55 -4.60 11.41
CA THR A 66 -16.12 -5.69 10.62
C THR A 66 -15.10 -6.83 10.48
N VAL A 67 -13.85 -6.51 10.17
CA VAL A 67 -12.76 -7.50 10.06
C VAL A 67 -12.51 -8.20 11.40
N GLU A 68 -12.57 -7.49 12.52
CA GLU A 68 -12.40 -8.08 13.86
C GLU A 68 -13.53 -9.07 14.18
N LYS A 69 -14.79 -8.68 13.97
CA LYS A 69 -15.96 -9.56 14.15
C LYS A 69 -15.90 -10.82 13.28
N LEU A 70 -15.49 -10.68 12.01
CA LEU A 70 -15.30 -11.82 11.11
C LEU A 70 -14.13 -12.72 11.54
N ASN A 71 -13.10 -12.15 12.15
CA ASN A 71 -11.98 -12.92 12.69
C ASN A 71 -12.40 -13.72 13.94
N GLU A 72 -13.15 -13.10 14.85
CA GLU A 72 -13.64 -13.74 16.08
C GLU A 72 -14.62 -14.88 15.81
N SER A 73 -15.54 -14.69 14.86
CA SER A 73 -16.47 -15.74 14.41
C SER A 73 -15.79 -16.84 13.58
N GLY A 74 -14.56 -16.62 13.13
CA GLY A 74 -13.80 -17.55 12.28
C GLY A 74 -14.21 -17.54 10.80
N GLU A 75 -15.16 -16.69 10.39
CA GLU A 75 -15.58 -16.54 9.00
C GLU A 75 -14.45 -16.00 8.12
N LEU A 76 -13.69 -15.02 8.63
CA LEU A 76 -12.55 -14.46 7.91
C LEU A 76 -11.51 -15.53 7.55
N ARG A 77 -11.30 -16.51 8.44
CA ARG A 77 -10.39 -17.64 8.20
C ARG A 77 -10.88 -18.54 7.07
N LYS A 78 -12.21 -18.70 6.92
CA LYS A 78 -12.81 -19.47 5.83
C LYS A 78 -12.66 -18.72 4.51
N MET A 79 -12.99 -17.43 4.50
CA MET A 79 -12.85 -16.55 3.33
C MET A 79 -11.41 -16.51 2.82
N LEU A 80 -10.44 -16.41 3.74
CA LEU A 80 -9.03 -16.27 3.38
C LEU A 80 -8.28 -17.60 3.14
N LYS A 81 -8.95 -18.75 3.28
CA LYS A 81 -8.34 -20.07 3.11
C LYS A 81 -7.58 -20.22 1.77
N PRO A 82 -8.08 -19.74 0.62
CA PRO A 82 -7.39 -19.86 -0.67
C PRO A 82 -6.08 -19.07 -0.76
N TYR A 83 -5.92 -18.00 0.02
CA TYR A 83 -4.76 -17.09 -0.08
C TYR A 83 -3.69 -17.33 0.98
N LYS A 84 -3.83 -18.43 1.74
CA LYS A 84 -2.82 -18.81 2.73
C LYS A 84 -1.50 -19.13 2.04
N SER A 85 -0.44 -18.55 2.56
CA SER A 85 0.92 -18.74 2.07
C SER A 85 1.84 -18.98 3.26
N PRO A 86 2.62 -20.08 3.28
CA PRO A 86 3.65 -20.30 4.29
C PRO A 86 4.63 -19.12 4.38
N ASP A 87 4.91 -18.50 3.23
CA ASP A 87 5.81 -17.35 3.15
C ASP A 87 5.17 -15.99 3.49
N ALA A 88 3.91 -15.96 3.97
CA ALA A 88 3.21 -14.70 4.24
C ALA A 88 3.90 -13.84 5.32
N CYS A 89 4.63 -14.48 6.23
CA CYS A 89 5.38 -13.82 7.29
C CYS A 89 6.87 -13.61 6.95
N ASN A 90 7.32 -14.01 5.76
CA ASN A 90 8.71 -13.83 5.37
C ASN A 90 8.96 -12.37 4.97
N THR A 91 9.82 -11.71 5.73
CA THR A 91 10.30 -10.37 5.39
C THR A 91 11.26 -10.46 4.21
N CYS A 92 10.97 -9.75 3.13
CA CYS A 92 11.86 -9.68 1.98
C CYS A 92 13.23 -9.11 2.39
N GLN A 93 14.31 -9.82 2.07
CA GLN A 93 15.68 -9.41 2.45
C GLN A 93 16.18 -8.20 1.64
N VAL A 94 15.53 -7.88 0.51
CA VAL A 94 15.92 -6.75 -0.34
C VAL A 94 15.24 -5.45 0.11
N CYS A 95 13.92 -5.49 0.36
CA CYS A 95 13.16 -4.28 0.72
C CYS A 95 12.73 -4.23 2.18
N GLY A 96 13.15 -5.17 3.04
CA GLY A 96 12.76 -5.20 4.46
C GLY A 96 11.25 -5.33 4.70
N GLY A 97 10.49 -5.80 3.70
CA GLY A 97 9.03 -5.90 3.77
C GLY A 97 8.26 -4.66 3.33
N PHE A 98 8.93 -3.57 2.91
CA PHE A 98 8.28 -2.35 2.43
C PHE A 98 7.68 -2.48 1.03
N ARG A 99 8.08 -3.49 0.25
CA ARG A 99 7.69 -3.76 -1.16
C ARG A 99 7.94 -2.66 -2.17
N LEU A 100 8.29 -1.46 -1.72
CA LEU A 100 8.73 -0.33 -2.51
C LEU A 100 10.18 0.01 -2.13
N LEU A 101 10.94 0.45 -3.12
CA LEU A 101 12.34 0.87 -2.99
C LEU A 101 12.50 2.26 -3.61
N PRO A 102 13.44 3.09 -3.12
CA PRO A 102 13.80 4.32 -3.82
C PRO A 102 14.23 4.05 -5.26
N CYS A 103 13.75 4.87 -6.19
CA CYS A 103 14.10 4.76 -7.59
C CYS A 103 15.62 4.83 -7.78
N ARG A 104 16.21 3.87 -8.49
CA ARG A 104 17.67 3.85 -8.71
C ARG A 104 18.15 4.99 -9.62
N ILE A 105 17.29 5.51 -10.49
CA ILE A 105 17.60 6.57 -11.45
C ILE A 105 17.63 7.95 -10.78
N CYS A 106 16.53 8.33 -10.10
CA CYS A 106 16.43 9.64 -9.45
C CYS A 106 16.74 9.62 -7.95
N LYS A 107 17.05 8.45 -7.37
CA LYS A 107 17.33 8.24 -5.94
C LYS A 107 16.19 8.73 -5.03
N GLY A 108 14.95 8.60 -5.49
CA GLY A 108 13.76 9.10 -4.77
C GLY A 108 13.46 10.58 -4.97
N SER A 109 14.32 11.36 -5.63
CA SER A 109 14.11 12.81 -5.78
C SER A 109 13.01 13.20 -6.79
N LYS A 110 12.54 12.24 -7.59
CA LYS A 110 11.68 12.44 -8.77
C LYS A 110 12.26 13.39 -9.83
N LYS A 111 13.49 13.89 -9.67
CA LYS A 111 14.20 14.75 -10.62
C LYS A 111 15.12 13.91 -11.51
N SER A 112 15.02 14.11 -12.82
CA SER A 112 15.99 13.59 -13.77
C SER A 112 17.24 14.45 -13.78
N LEU A 113 18.39 13.84 -14.05
CA LEU A 113 19.66 14.56 -14.23
C LEU A 113 19.81 15.13 -15.65
N HIS A 114 18.80 14.96 -16.51
CA HIS A 114 18.88 15.37 -17.91
C HIS A 114 18.65 16.88 -18.02
N ARG A 115 19.60 17.57 -18.67
CA ARG A 115 19.51 19.00 -18.95
C ARG A 115 18.65 19.20 -20.18
N ASN A 116 17.57 19.97 -20.06
CA ASN A 116 16.83 20.43 -21.24
C ASN A 116 17.70 21.47 -21.95
N HIS A 117 18.10 21.20 -23.20
CA HIS A 117 18.85 22.16 -24.02
C HIS A 117 17.99 23.34 -24.51
N PHE A 118 16.69 23.35 -24.19
CA PHE A 118 15.72 24.33 -24.69
C PHE A 118 15.54 25.56 -23.80
N THR A 119 16.03 25.55 -22.56
CA THR A 119 15.88 26.67 -21.60
C THR A 119 17.23 27.07 -21.01
N ALA A 120 17.45 28.38 -20.86
CA ALA A 120 18.66 28.93 -20.22
C ALA A 120 18.75 28.56 -18.72
N GLU A 121 17.61 28.23 -18.10
CA GLU A 121 17.49 27.81 -16.72
C GLU A 121 17.49 26.27 -16.59
N PHE A 122 18.10 25.77 -15.51
CA PHE A 122 18.15 24.34 -15.20
C PHE A 122 16.78 23.85 -14.74
N VAL A 123 15.96 23.36 -15.68
CA VAL A 123 14.70 22.65 -15.36
C VAL A 123 14.97 21.15 -15.43
N ALA A 124 15.17 20.51 -14.28
CA ALA A 124 15.25 19.05 -14.20
C ALA A 124 13.88 18.44 -14.59
N LEU A 125 13.82 17.63 -15.64
CA LEU A 125 12.59 16.91 -16.01
C LEU A 125 12.17 15.94 -14.90
N LYS A 126 10.88 15.60 -14.82
CA LYS A 126 10.40 14.55 -13.92
C LYS A 126 10.93 13.18 -14.35
N CYS A 127 11.35 12.37 -13.39
CA CYS A 127 11.76 10.99 -13.64
C CYS A 127 10.54 10.13 -14.05
N MET A 128 10.64 9.45 -15.19
CA MET A 128 9.59 8.58 -15.72
C MET A 128 9.71 7.12 -15.27
N ASN A 129 10.76 6.76 -14.52
CA ASN A 129 11.05 5.39 -14.09
C ASN A 129 10.55 5.08 -12.66
N CYS A 130 9.71 5.94 -12.09
CA CYS A 130 9.18 5.79 -10.72
C CYS A 130 7.83 6.48 -10.58
N ASP A 131 7.12 6.17 -9.51
CA ASP A 131 5.85 6.80 -9.16
C ASP A 131 6.00 8.29 -8.77
N GLU A 132 4.90 8.92 -8.35
CA GLU A 132 4.85 10.34 -7.99
C GLU A 132 5.76 10.72 -6.81
N VAL A 133 6.11 9.75 -5.95
CA VAL A 133 6.97 9.94 -4.77
C VAL A 133 8.38 9.37 -4.95
N GLY A 134 8.74 8.97 -6.16
CA GLY A 134 10.08 8.52 -6.48
C GLY A 134 10.39 7.07 -6.06
N LEU A 135 9.38 6.23 -5.87
CA LEU A 135 9.52 4.83 -5.51
C LEU A 135 9.28 3.89 -6.70
N VAL A 136 9.82 2.68 -6.60
CA VAL A 136 9.63 1.57 -7.54
C VAL A 136 9.28 0.30 -6.77
N ARG A 137 8.55 -0.62 -7.39
CA ARG A 137 8.25 -1.93 -6.79
C ARG A 137 9.54 -2.74 -6.60
N CYS A 138 9.59 -3.50 -5.51
CA CYS A 138 10.67 -4.43 -5.25
C CYS A 138 10.53 -5.67 -6.14
N ASP A 139 11.53 -5.91 -6.99
CA ASP A 139 11.54 -7.04 -7.92
C ASP A 139 11.50 -8.40 -7.19
N ALA A 140 12.03 -8.45 -5.97
CA ALA A 140 12.06 -9.66 -5.14
C ALA A 140 10.74 -9.95 -4.39
N CYS A 141 9.72 -9.08 -4.50
CA CYS A 141 8.42 -9.23 -3.83
C CYS A 141 7.31 -9.70 -4.78
N SER A 142 7.67 -10.31 -5.91
CA SER A 142 6.73 -10.88 -6.90
C SER A 142 5.71 -11.82 -6.27
#